data_AF-A0A087A1I6-F1
#
_entry.id   AF-A0A087A1I6-F1
#
_cell.length_a   1.000
_cell.length_b   1.000
_cell.length_c   1.000
_cell.angle_alpha   90.00
_cell.angle_beta   90.00
_cell.angle_gamma   90.00
#
_symmetry.space_group_name_H-M   'P 1'
#
loop_
_entity.id
_entity.type
_entity.pdbx_description
1 polymer ?
#
loop_
_entity_poly.entity_id
_entity_poly.type
_entity_poly.pdbx_seq_one_letter_code
_entity_poly.pdbx_strand_id
1 'polypeptide(L)'
;MTGTTTNYKIPYPSGSDLVSKAPAQLQALAEKVDSALKEVDSRATTEGTAPIVVTTQSQLNSATANTGQIGYVTGDSTQEKRGPYIRGTSSWQKVVASQNYEAGFYNAKTNANGVVAVHWERHTRAPSTMVVTLANHNVESEVLLFTPIVWTLEANYAQIRFRREDTHKWINGNAVKFQWLAFWDYVE
;
A
#
# COMPACT_ATOMS: atom_id res chain seq x y z
N MET A 1 46.53 -7.06 20.14
CA MET A 1 45.24 -7.69 19.75
C MET A 1 45.12 -9.10 20.31
N THR A 2 44.32 -9.32 21.36
CA THR A 2 44.20 -10.64 22.02
C THR A 2 42.78 -11.05 22.44
N GLY A 3 41.75 -10.23 22.19
CA GLY A 3 40.34 -10.57 22.48
C GLY A 3 39.57 -11.01 21.23
N THR A 4 38.57 -11.88 21.39
CA THR A 4 37.69 -12.34 20.29
C THR A 4 36.21 -12.35 20.68
N THR A 5 35.29 -12.13 19.74
CA THR A 5 33.84 -12.22 20.01
C THR A 5 33.39 -13.65 20.32
N THR A 6 32.28 -13.81 21.05
CA THR A 6 31.84 -15.13 21.53
C THR A 6 31.42 -16.07 20.40
N ASN A 7 30.69 -15.60 19.39
CA ASN A 7 30.08 -16.45 18.38
C ASN A 7 31.02 -16.70 17.19
N TYR A 8 31.64 -15.66 16.63
CA TYR A 8 32.44 -15.77 15.39
C TYR A 8 33.93 -15.50 15.55
N LYS A 9 34.41 -15.34 16.78
CA LYS A 9 35.84 -15.17 17.12
C LYS A 9 36.54 -14.00 16.41
N ILE A 10 35.81 -12.90 16.16
CA ILE A 10 36.37 -11.72 15.47
C ILE A 10 37.36 -11.01 16.41
N PRO A 11 38.61 -10.73 15.99
CA PRO A 11 39.64 -10.15 16.84
C PRO A 11 39.42 -8.65 17.14
N TYR A 12 39.67 -8.21 18.38
CA TYR A 12 39.63 -6.80 18.79
C TYR A 12 40.81 -6.39 19.71
N PRO A 13 41.21 -5.10 19.77
CA PRO A 13 42.26 -4.60 20.66
C PRO A 13 41.93 -4.64 22.14
N SER A 14 42.94 -4.90 22.97
CA SER A 14 42.86 -4.97 24.44
C SER A 14 43.47 -3.71 25.08
N GLY A 15 43.27 -3.50 26.39
CA GLY A 15 43.65 -2.27 27.11
C GLY A 15 45.13 -1.85 27.09
N SER A 16 46.03 -2.61 26.47
CA SER A 16 47.42 -2.24 26.20
C SER A 16 47.63 -1.53 24.85
N ASP A 17 46.63 -1.51 23.96
CA ASP A 17 46.63 -0.76 22.69
C ASP A 17 46.17 0.69 22.96
N LEU A 18 47.10 1.61 23.22
CA LEU A 18 46.77 2.99 23.61
C LEU A 18 46.25 3.85 22.43
N VAL A 19 44.93 3.86 22.29
CA VAL A 19 44.10 4.97 21.78
C VAL A 19 42.94 5.05 22.76
N SER A 20 42.86 6.07 23.62
CA SER A 20 42.11 6.04 24.90
C SER A 20 40.61 5.73 24.84
N LYS A 21 40.01 5.70 23.65
CA LYS A 21 38.62 5.27 23.39
C LYS A 21 38.49 4.12 22.38
N ALA A 22 39.59 3.68 21.74
CA ALA A 22 39.56 2.64 20.72
C ALA A 22 39.15 1.27 21.25
N PRO A 23 39.53 0.82 22.46
CA PRO A 23 39.01 -0.44 22.99
C PRO A 23 37.48 -0.45 23.04
N ALA A 24 36.85 0.62 23.52
CA ALA A 24 35.40 0.75 23.57
C ALA A 24 34.76 0.83 22.16
N GLN A 25 35.37 1.58 21.24
CA GLN A 25 34.88 1.68 19.86
C GLN A 25 34.99 0.37 19.08
N LEU A 26 36.07 -0.38 19.29
CA LEU A 26 36.32 -1.65 18.62
C LEU A 26 35.53 -2.79 19.23
N GLN A 27 35.28 -2.76 20.54
CA GLN A 27 34.29 -3.63 21.18
C GLN A 27 32.89 -3.36 20.58
N ALA A 28 32.45 -2.10 20.54
CA ALA A 28 31.15 -1.76 19.98
C ALA A 28 31.03 -2.13 18.50
N LEU A 29 32.11 -2.01 17.72
CA LEU A 29 32.17 -2.48 16.34
C LEU A 29 32.05 -4.01 16.28
N ALA A 30 32.84 -4.73 17.06
CA ALA A 30 32.85 -6.19 17.07
C ALA A 30 31.48 -6.77 17.48
N GLU A 31 30.83 -6.18 18.49
CA GLU A 31 29.47 -6.53 18.92
C GLU A 31 28.43 -6.27 17.82
N LYS A 32 28.55 -5.15 17.09
CA LYS A 32 27.67 -4.85 15.94
C LYS A 32 27.86 -5.84 14.80
N VAL A 33 29.11 -6.19 14.47
CA VAL A 33 29.42 -7.18 13.43
C VAL A 33 28.90 -8.55 13.83
N ASP A 34 29.12 -8.98 15.07
CA ASP A 34 28.63 -10.27 15.60
C ASP A 34 27.09 -10.33 15.56
N SER A 35 26.42 -9.25 15.95
CA SER A 35 24.96 -9.14 15.89
C SER A 35 24.44 -9.19 14.46
N ALA A 36 25.08 -8.48 13.54
CA ALA A 36 24.70 -8.47 12.12
C ALA A 36 24.89 -9.86 11.48
N LEU A 37 26.01 -10.55 11.77
CA LEU A 37 26.25 -11.90 11.29
C LEU A 37 25.22 -12.89 11.84
N LYS A 38 24.90 -12.80 13.13
CA LYS A 38 23.88 -13.64 13.75
C LYS A 38 22.50 -13.45 13.11
N GLU A 39 22.13 -12.22 12.76
CA GLU A 39 20.88 -11.92 12.05
C GLU A 39 20.88 -12.48 10.62
N VAL A 40 22.00 -12.39 9.91
CA VAL A 40 22.13 -12.99 8.57
C VAL A 40 22.01 -14.51 8.63
N ASP A 41 22.70 -15.14 9.58
CA ASP A 41 22.66 -16.60 9.74
C ASP A 41 21.26 -17.09 10.14
N SER A 42 20.57 -16.40 11.05
CA SER A 42 19.22 -16.81 11.47
C SER A 42 18.22 -16.76 10.31
N ARG A 43 18.37 -15.79 9.40
CA ARG A 43 17.58 -15.69 8.16
C ARG A 43 17.93 -16.75 7.12
N ALA A 44 19.16 -17.25 7.11
CA ALA A 44 19.62 -18.25 6.15
C ALA A 44 19.20 -19.69 6.52
N THR A 45 18.54 -19.89 7.67
CA THR A 45 17.97 -21.18 8.05
C THR A 45 16.64 -21.48 7.34
N THR A 46 16.26 -22.75 7.26
CA THR A 46 14.94 -23.15 6.75
C THR A 46 13.80 -22.53 7.57
N GLU A 47 13.93 -22.47 8.89
CA GLU A 47 12.93 -21.83 9.76
C GLU A 47 12.87 -20.31 9.57
N GLY A 48 14.02 -19.66 9.35
CA GLY A 48 14.08 -18.21 9.13
C GLY A 48 13.59 -17.76 7.76
N THR A 49 13.61 -18.64 6.76
CA THR A 49 13.10 -18.39 5.40
C THR A 49 11.65 -18.79 5.22
N ALA A 50 11.16 -19.78 5.97
CA ALA A 50 9.79 -20.24 5.89
C ALA A 50 8.79 -19.17 6.38
N PRO A 51 7.66 -18.97 5.67
CA PRO A 51 6.59 -18.11 6.17
C PRO A 51 5.96 -18.68 7.44
N ILE A 52 5.68 -17.81 8.41
CA ILE A 52 4.94 -18.17 9.63
C ILE A 52 3.44 -18.07 9.32
N VAL A 53 2.76 -19.22 9.27
CA VAL A 53 1.32 -19.28 9.00
C VAL A 53 0.56 -19.54 10.30
N VAL A 54 -0.35 -18.63 10.65
CA VAL A 54 -1.16 -18.69 11.88
C VAL A 54 -2.61 -18.35 11.60
N THR A 55 -3.49 -18.62 12.57
CA THR A 55 -4.93 -18.38 12.40
C THR A 55 -5.29 -16.92 12.66
N THR A 56 -4.69 -16.27 13.66
CA THR A 56 -5.03 -14.89 14.08
C THR A 56 -3.81 -13.95 14.11
N GLN A 57 -4.04 -12.65 14.01
CA GLN A 57 -2.97 -11.65 14.12
C GLN A 57 -2.32 -11.66 15.51
N SER A 58 -3.08 -11.97 16.56
CA SER A 58 -2.52 -12.10 17.91
C SER A 58 -1.51 -13.23 17.99
N GLN A 59 -1.78 -14.38 17.36
CA GLN A 59 -0.83 -15.49 17.28
C GLN A 59 0.42 -15.09 16.51
N LEU A 60 0.27 -14.31 15.44
CA LEU A 60 1.41 -13.82 14.66
C LEU A 60 2.29 -12.91 15.52
N ASN A 61 1.68 -11.97 16.27
CA ASN A 61 2.38 -11.06 17.16
C ASN A 61 3.15 -11.75 18.30
N SER A 62 2.71 -12.94 18.72
CA SER A 62 3.41 -13.76 19.72
C SER A 62 4.46 -14.70 19.13
N ALA A 63 4.52 -14.86 17.80
CA ALA A 63 5.48 -15.75 17.17
C ALA A 63 6.90 -15.19 17.24
N THR A 64 7.88 -16.05 17.53
CA THR A 64 9.29 -15.74 17.35
C THR A 64 9.60 -15.68 15.85
N ALA A 65 10.13 -14.55 15.40
CA ALA A 65 10.37 -14.29 13.98
C ALA A 65 11.61 -13.41 13.80
N ASN A 66 12.31 -13.62 12.69
CA ASN A 66 13.42 -12.77 12.29
C ASN A 66 12.89 -11.52 11.56
N THR A 67 13.58 -10.38 11.70
CA THR A 67 13.30 -9.20 10.87
C THR A 67 13.36 -9.59 9.39
N GLY A 68 12.35 -9.20 8.60
CA GLY A 68 12.19 -9.51 7.18
C GLY A 68 11.43 -10.82 6.89
N GLN A 69 11.12 -11.63 7.90
CA GLN A 69 10.38 -12.87 7.72
C GLN A 69 8.93 -12.61 7.30
N ILE A 70 8.40 -13.48 6.42
CA ILE A 70 7.00 -13.41 5.95
C ILE A 70 6.09 -14.10 6.96
N GLY A 71 4.92 -13.51 7.22
CA GLY A 71 3.85 -14.09 8.00
C GLY A 71 2.56 -14.14 7.20
N TYR A 72 1.64 -15.04 7.54
CA TYR A 72 0.32 -15.11 6.91
C TYR A 72 -0.75 -15.47 7.94
N VAL A 73 -1.80 -14.64 8.00
CA VAL A 73 -2.96 -14.84 8.89
C VAL A 73 -4.13 -15.38 8.06
N THR A 74 -4.62 -16.57 8.39
CA THR A 74 -5.61 -17.28 7.56
C THR A 74 -7.06 -17.05 7.97
N GLY A 75 -7.34 -16.92 9.27
CA GLY A 75 -8.69 -17.13 9.81
C GLY A 75 -9.13 -16.17 10.90
N ASP A 76 -8.52 -14.99 11.02
CA ASP A 76 -8.88 -14.00 12.02
C ASP A 76 -10.35 -13.58 11.88
N SER A 77 -11.05 -13.29 12.97
CA SER A 77 -12.46 -12.88 12.91
C SER A 77 -12.63 -11.53 12.21
N THR A 78 -11.60 -10.67 12.23
CA THR A 78 -11.55 -9.42 11.48
C THR A 78 -10.91 -9.66 10.11
N GLN A 79 -11.65 -9.43 9.02
CA GLN A 79 -11.18 -9.70 7.65
C GLN A 79 -9.93 -8.85 7.29
N GLU A 80 -9.87 -7.63 7.79
CA GLU A 80 -8.76 -6.69 7.64
C GLU A 80 -7.49 -7.14 8.36
N LYS A 81 -7.55 -8.18 9.20
CA LYS A 81 -6.36 -8.77 9.85
C LYS A 81 -5.84 -10.02 9.12
N ARG A 82 -6.56 -10.50 8.11
CA ARG A 82 -6.15 -11.65 7.30
C ARG A 82 -5.15 -11.24 6.23
N GLY A 83 -4.37 -12.21 5.77
CA GLY A 83 -3.43 -12.08 4.66
C GLY A 83 -1.97 -11.95 5.08
N PRO A 84 -1.10 -11.47 4.17
CA PRO A 84 0.34 -11.45 4.37
C PRO A 84 0.83 -10.32 5.28
N TYR A 85 1.92 -10.58 6.00
CA TYR A 85 2.65 -9.66 6.87
C TYR A 85 4.15 -9.81 6.66
N ILE A 86 4.93 -8.77 6.96
CA ILE A 86 6.40 -8.78 7.04
C ILE A 86 6.81 -8.38 8.46
N ARG A 87 7.74 -9.12 9.06
CA ARG A 87 8.29 -8.77 10.38
C ARG A 87 9.24 -7.58 10.23
N GLY A 88 8.90 -6.42 10.79
CA GLY A 88 9.84 -5.30 10.98
C GLY A 88 10.83 -5.60 12.11
N THR A 89 11.53 -4.59 12.62
CA THR A 89 12.45 -4.77 13.77
C THR A 89 11.70 -5.01 15.09
N SER A 90 10.55 -4.37 15.30
CA SER A 90 9.78 -4.45 16.56
C SER A 90 8.38 -5.05 16.43
N SER A 91 7.74 -5.00 15.26
CA SER A 91 6.37 -5.48 15.05
C SER A 91 6.17 -6.14 13.70
N TRP A 92 5.04 -6.83 13.53
CA TRP A 92 4.56 -7.27 12.23
C TRP A 92 3.85 -6.15 11.50
N GLN A 93 4.18 -5.95 10.24
CA GLN A 93 3.56 -4.96 9.36
C GLN A 93 2.74 -5.69 8.31
N LYS A 94 1.49 -5.27 8.10
CA LYS A 94 0.62 -5.90 7.12
C LYS A 94 1.09 -5.54 5.71
N VAL A 95 1.21 -6.54 4.84
CA VAL A 95 1.44 -6.31 3.42
C VAL A 95 0.09 -6.04 2.77
N VAL A 96 -0.16 -4.76 2.52
CA VAL A 96 -1.38 -4.31 1.84
C VAL A 96 -1.05 -4.12 0.37
N ALA A 97 -1.45 -5.08 -0.47
CA ALA A 97 -1.50 -4.88 -1.91
C ALA A 97 -2.83 -4.19 -2.25
N SER A 98 -3.06 -2.96 -1.76
CA SER A 98 -4.31 -2.27 -2.11
C SER A 98 -4.10 -1.52 -3.40
N GLN A 99 -4.87 -1.93 -4.41
CA GLN A 99 -5.10 -1.11 -5.58
C GLN A 99 -6.05 0.01 -5.14
N ASN A 100 -5.47 1.08 -4.59
CA ASN A 100 -6.17 2.27 -4.10
C ASN A 100 -6.75 3.14 -5.22
N TYR A 101 -7.04 2.53 -6.36
CA TYR A 101 -7.67 3.19 -7.47
C TYR A 101 -8.59 2.23 -8.18
N GLU A 102 -9.66 2.80 -8.74
CA GLU A 102 -10.52 2.13 -9.69
C GLU A 102 -10.69 3.03 -10.90
N ALA A 103 -10.81 2.41 -12.06
CA ALA A 103 -10.96 3.12 -13.32
C ALA A 103 -11.97 2.40 -14.19
N GLY A 104 -12.58 3.15 -15.09
CA GLY A 104 -13.52 2.56 -16.02
C GLY A 104 -13.89 3.48 -17.16
N PHE A 105 -14.71 2.91 -18.04
CA PHE A 105 -15.24 3.57 -19.22
C PHE A 105 -16.75 3.44 -19.22
N TYR A 106 -17.44 4.54 -19.52
CA TYR A 106 -18.88 4.56 -19.69
C TYR A 106 -19.23 4.96 -21.12
N ASN A 107 -20.21 4.26 -21.69
CA ASN A 107 -20.94 4.65 -22.88
C ASN A 107 -22.42 4.58 -22.54
N ALA A 108 -22.98 5.71 -22.11
CA ALA A 108 -24.28 5.78 -21.48
C ALA A 108 -25.07 7.01 -21.95
N LYS A 109 -26.34 7.09 -21.56
CA LYS A 109 -27.14 8.32 -21.68
C LYS A 109 -27.27 8.98 -20.33
N THR A 110 -27.20 10.31 -20.30
CA THR A 110 -27.55 11.04 -19.08
C THR A 110 -29.04 10.93 -18.77
N ASN A 111 -29.39 11.02 -17.49
CA ASN A 111 -30.79 11.20 -17.09
C ASN A 111 -31.29 12.64 -17.40
N ALA A 112 -32.52 12.95 -17.00
CA ALA A 112 -33.13 14.27 -17.21
C ALA A 112 -32.36 15.44 -16.56
N ASN A 113 -31.51 15.15 -15.57
CA ASN A 113 -30.70 16.13 -14.84
C ASN A 113 -29.26 16.23 -15.35
N GLY A 114 -28.92 15.51 -16.42
CA GLY A 114 -27.58 15.48 -17.00
C GLY A 114 -26.58 14.63 -16.22
N VAL A 115 -27.06 13.64 -15.46
CA VAL A 115 -26.25 12.81 -14.57
C VAL A 115 -26.00 11.43 -15.16
N VAL A 116 -24.79 10.89 -14.97
CA VAL A 116 -24.47 9.46 -15.00
C VAL A 116 -23.91 9.06 -13.63
N ALA A 117 -24.43 7.98 -13.05
CA ALA A 117 -23.87 7.40 -11.83
C ALA A 117 -22.76 6.39 -12.19
N VAL A 118 -21.59 6.55 -11.57
CA VAL A 118 -20.46 5.63 -11.69
C VAL A 118 -20.37 4.83 -10.41
N HIS A 119 -20.41 3.51 -10.52
CA HIS A 119 -20.20 2.58 -9.42
C HIS A 119 -18.82 1.94 -9.51
N TRP A 120 -18.30 1.53 -8.36
CA TRP A 120 -17.05 0.78 -8.23
C TRP A 120 -17.32 -0.48 -7.41
N GLU A 121 -16.41 -1.46 -7.53
CA GLU A 121 -16.69 -2.82 -7.05
C GLU A 121 -15.93 -3.15 -5.77
N ARG A 122 -14.78 -2.52 -5.53
CA ARG A 122 -13.82 -3.00 -4.52
C ARG A 122 -13.77 -2.14 -3.27
N HIS A 123 -14.25 -0.92 -3.34
CA HIS A 123 -14.25 0.01 -2.21
C HIS A 123 -15.66 0.23 -1.66
N THR A 124 -15.77 0.26 -0.33
CA THR A 124 -17.03 0.48 0.42
C THR A 124 -17.09 1.87 1.05
N ARG A 125 -16.13 2.73 0.74
CA ARG A 125 -15.99 4.11 1.22
C ARG A 125 -15.82 5.04 0.03
N ALA A 126 -16.07 6.33 0.24
CA ALA A 126 -15.92 7.32 -0.82
C ALA A 126 -14.44 7.47 -1.21
N PRO A 127 -14.11 7.63 -2.50
CA PRO A 127 -12.77 7.99 -2.93
C PRO A 127 -12.42 9.39 -2.45
N SER A 128 -11.14 9.60 -2.17
CA SER A 128 -10.61 10.91 -1.78
C SER A 128 -10.57 11.88 -2.96
N THR A 129 -10.39 11.35 -4.18
CA THR A 129 -10.45 12.15 -5.40
C THR A 129 -10.86 11.31 -6.61
N MET A 130 -11.43 11.95 -7.61
CA MET A 130 -11.81 11.33 -8.88
C MET A 130 -11.57 12.31 -10.02
N VAL A 131 -10.98 11.80 -11.09
CA VAL A 131 -10.80 12.51 -12.35
C VAL A 131 -11.71 11.88 -13.39
N VAL A 132 -12.37 12.73 -14.16
CA VAL A 132 -13.23 12.32 -15.27
C VAL A 132 -12.85 13.09 -16.51
N THR A 133 -12.74 12.38 -17.63
CA THR A 133 -12.47 12.97 -18.93
C THR A 133 -13.43 12.42 -19.97
N LEU A 134 -13.80 13.25 -20.95
CA LEU A 134 -14.52 12.75 -22.11
C LEU A 134 -13.61 11.78 -22.89
N ALA A 135 -14.20 10.68 -23.35
CA ALA A 135 -13.51 9.73 -24.20
C ALA A 135 -13.61 10.17 -25.67
N ASN A 136 -12.71 9.64 -26.51
CA ASN A 136 -12.68 9.96 -27.93
C ASN A 136 -14.04 9.75 -28.61
N HIS A 137 -14.48 10.75 -29.37
CA HIS A 137 -15.67 10.71 -30.20
C HIS A 137 -15.26 10.96 -31.65
N ASN A 138 -15.39 9.93 -32.49
CA ASN A 138 -15.01 9.98 -33.92
C ASN A 138 -16.10 10.63 -34.80
N VAL A 139 -16.88 11.56 -34.25
CA VAL A 139 -17.89 12.32 -34.98
C VAL A 139 -17.59 13.80 -34.77
N GLU A 140 -17.18 14.46 -35.85
CA GLU A 140 -17.14 15.92 -35.91
C GLU A 140 -18.58 16.43 -35.89
N SER A 141 -19.09 16.61 -34.69
CA SER A 141 -20.33 17.36 -34.48
C SER A 141 -19.99 18.55 -33.60
N GLU A 142 -20.52 19.71 -33.95
CA GLU A 142 -20.53 20.95 -33.16
C GLU A 142 -21.21 20.79 -31.78
N VAL A 143 -21.53 19.56 -31.37
CA VAL A 143 -22.41 19.17 -30.25
C VAL A 143 -21.62 18.50 -29.12
N LEU A 144 -20.29 18.61 -29.07
CA LEU A 144 -19.42 17.99 -28.04
C LEU A 144 -18.78 19.00 -27.07
N LEU A 145 -19.41 20.16 -26.88
CA LEU A 145 -19.00 21.17 -25.91
C LEU A 145 -19.46 20.80 -24.48
N PHE A 146 -19.06 19.64 -23.96
CA PHE A 146 -19.45 19.23 -22.61
C PHE A 146 -18.24 19.14 -21.68
N THR A 147 -18.36 19.71 -20.48
CA THR A 147 -17.40 19.45 -19.40
C THR A 147 -18.01 18.47 -18.41
N PRO A 148 -17.37 17.31 -18.18
CA PRO A 148 -17.75 16.42 -17.09
C PRO A 148 -17.32 17.06 -15.76
N ILE A 149 -18.22 17.01 -14.78
CA ILE A 149 -18.01 17.51 -13.43
C ILE A 149 -18.36 16.39 -12.48
N VAL A 150 -17.41 16.03 -11.61
CA VAL A 150 -17.70 15.17 -10.45
C VAL A 150 -18.55 15.98 -9.49
N TRP A 151 -19.83 15.62 -9.37
CA TRP A 151 -20.81 16.35 -8.57
C TRP A 151 -20.84 15.86 -7.12
N THR A 152 -20.80 14.55 -6.92
CA THR A 152 -20.68 13.92 -5.61
C THR A 152 -19.78 12.69 -5.66
N LEU A 153 -19.11 12.42 -4.54
CA LEU A 153 -18.36 11.20 -4.25
C LEU A 153 -18.96 10.58 -2.99
N GLU A 154 -19.71 9.51 -3.17
CA GLU A 154 -20.35 8.76 -2.07
C GLU A 154 -19.61 7.44 -1.85
N ALA A 155 -20.04 6.61 -0.90
CA ALA A 155 -19.37 5.35 -0.58
C ALA A 155 -19.37 4.29 -1.70
N ASN A 156 -20.43 4.26 -2.50
CA ASN A 156 -20.67 3.21 -3.51
C ASN A 156 -20.90 3.77 -4.93
N TYR A 157 -20.87 5.09 -5.08
CA TYR A 157 -21.04 5.74 -6.37
C TYR A 157 -20.52 7.17 -6.41
N ALA A 158 -20.25 7.66 -7.62
CA ALA A 158 -20.09 9.07 -7.92
C ALA A 158 -21.18 9.53 -8.90
N GLN A 159 -21.64 10.77 -8.76
CA GLN A 159 -22.48 11.40 -9.78
C GLN A 159 -21.63 12.27 -10.68
N ILE A 160 -21.62 11.97 -11.98
CA ILE A 160 -20.97 12.78 -12.99
C ILE A 160 -22.01 13.58 -13.73
N ARG A 161 -21.87 14.91 -13.71
CA ARG A 161 -22.74 15.82 -14.44
C ARG A 161 -22.02 16.43 -15.63
N PHE A 162 -22.76 16.68 -16.70
CA PHE A 162 -22.20 17.20 -17.94
C PHE A 162 -22.84 18.54 -18.27
N ARG A 163 -22.01 19.59 -18.28
CA ARG A 163 -22.44 20.96 -18.56
C ARG A 163 -22.01 21.35 -19.97
N ARG A 164 -22.88 22.03 -20.69
CA ARG A 164 -22.55 22.66 -21.96
C ARG A 164 -21.66 23.89 -21.77
N GLU A 165 -20.59 24.02 -22.54
CA GLU A 165 -19.70 25.19 -22.49
C GLU A 165 -20.33 26.43 -23.15
N ASP A 166 -21.10 26.25 -24.22
CA ASP A 166 -21.72 27.36 -24.95
C ASP A 166 -22.90 27.98 -24.19
N THR A 167 -23.81 27.13 -23.73
CA THR A 167 -25.08 27.53 -23.11
C THR A 167 -25.04 27.52 -21.60
N HIS A 168 -23.98 26.98 -21.00
CA HIS A 168 -23.83 26.84 -19.55
C HIS A 168 -24.95 26.02 -18.88
N LYS A 169 -25.71 25.25 -19.66
CA LYS A 169 -26.83 24.41 -19.20
C LYS A 169 -26.41 22.95 -19.04
N TRP A 170 -27.10 22.23 -18.15
CA TRP A 170 -26.95 20.77 -18.04
C TRP A 170 -27.55 20.08 -19.27
N ILE A 171 -26.91 19.01 -19.71
CA ILE A 171 -27.45 18.17 -20.79
C ILE A 171 -28.60 17.29 -20.27
N ASN A 172 -29.43 16.77 -21.17
CA ASN A 172 -30.62 16.00 -20.81
C ASN A 172 -30.86 14.89 -21.82
N GLY A 173 -30.67 13.63 -21.40
CA GLY A 173 -30.91 12.46 -22.26
C GLY A 173 -29.84 12.22 -23.33
N ASN A 174 -28.80 13.05 -23.37
CA ASN A 174 -27.73 12.98 -24.34
C ASN A 174 -26.84 11.75 -24.10
N ALA A 175 -26.39 11.12 -25.18
CA ALA A 175 -25.37 10.08 -25.12
C ALA A 175 -24.01 10.69 -24.78
N VAL A 176 -23.29 10.07 -23.85
CA VAL A 176 -21.96 10.48 -23.39
C VAL A 176 -21.02 9.28 -23.38
N LYS A 177 -19.76 9.54 -23.69
CA LYS A 177 -18.65 8.60 -23.52
C LYS A 177 -17.57 9.25 -22.70
N PHE A 178 -17.17 8.62 -21.61
CA PHE A 178 -16.19 9.18 -20.70
C PHE A 178 -15.40 8.08 -19.99
N GLN A 179 -14.20 8.44 -19.56
CA GLN A 179 -13.36 7.64 -18.71
C GLN A 179 -13.29 8.27 -17.33
N TRP A 180 -13.08 7.43 -16.32
CA TRP A 180 -12.90 7.89 -14.96
C TRP A 180 -11.78 7.13 -14.26
N LEU A 181 -11.16 7.80 -13.30
CA LEU A 181 -10.15 7.25 -12.41
C LEU A 181 -10.39 7.84 -11.01
N ALA A 182 -10.68 6.98 -10.05
CA ALA A 182 -10.90 7.35 -8.65
C ALA A 182 -9.77 6.81 -7.77
N PHE A 183 -9.41 7.54 -6.73
CA PHE A 183 -8.32 7.22 -5.81
C PHE A 183 -8.81 7.22 -4.36
N TRP A 184 -8.32 6.27 -3.57
CA TRP A 184 -8.59 6.15 -2.14
C TRP A 184 -7.31 6.35 -1.34
N ASP A 185 -7.40 7.10 -0.25
CA ASP A 185 -6.27 7.22 0.67
C ASP A 185 -6.03 5.89 1.39
N TYR A 186 -4.74 5.56 1.61
CA TYR A 186 -4.39 4.59 2.62
C TYR A 186 -4.84 5.16 3.97
N VAL A 187 -5.68 4.43 4.69
CA VAL A 187 -5.88 4.69 6.11
C VAL A 187 -5.03 3.66 6.81
N GLU A 188 -3.99 4.13 7.50
CA GLU A 188 -3.12 3.33 8.37
C GLU A 188 -3.90 2.65 9.50
#